data_AF-A0AAN9H7Y4-F1
#
_entry.id   AF-A0AAN9H7Y4-F1
#
_cell.length_a   1.000
_cell.length_b   1.000
_cell.length_c   1.000
_cell.angle_alpha   90.00
_cell.angle_beta   90.00
_cell.angle_gamma   90.00
#
_symmetry.space_group_name_H-M   'P 1'
#
loop_
_entity.id
_entity.type
_entity.pdbx_description
1 polymer ?
#
loop_
_entity_poly.entity_id
_entity_poly.type
_entity_poly.pdbx_seq_one_letter_code
_entity_poly.pdbx_strand_id
1 'polypeptide(L)'
;MMRQNARECVGTHFEGQHLSLSDLKENPNIQNDYLYKNNIPAYPESVEFHVQKVSHVTGKQGLEGIFLNSGFKQPPEMVASDQPHFLWWALSVTSDDISSAEDRFLTSLFPHRSAAQLCNQSPVLEHFTSSKAFQKKSSYGNFCFTFSLKELLWHYRKQFCDEQGLVLHVYETVLYPKEIQYTVVVHPGYVHKYDNYPRLPDYGDGVCGYNGGAMWWRCQSPSEAYKNKLEVNDRSVSVSPHHREEYYVWDHVCVAFHMEPGWVLRVDQDRLFKRLNVCEMCKPYLLRPHDSQLSLHEAESVLTDLKARMGWGLKRGGWR
;
A
#
# COMPACT_ATOMS: atom_id res chain seq x y z
N MET A 1 -20.18 -8.72 -1.37
CA MET A 1 -20.24 -10.03 -2.07
C MET A 1 -18.92 -10.76 -1.90
N MET A 2 -18.92 -12.07 -1.64
CA MET A 2 -17.68 -12.85 -1.62
C MET A 2 -17.15 -13.06 -3.04
N ARG A 3 -15.87 -12.76 -3.28
CA ARG A 3 -15.21 -12.98 -4.57
C ARG A 3 -13.80 -13.53 -4.35
N GLN A 4 -13.32 -14.26 -5.34
CA GLN A 4 -11.94 -14.74 -5.40
C GLN A 4 -11.14 -13.88 -6.37
N ASN A 5 -9.94 -13.46 -5.98
CA ASN A 5 -9.04 -12.69 -6.84
C ASN A 5 -8.13 -13.60 -7.70
N ALA A 6 -7.34 -13.01 -8.59
CA ALA A 6 -6.44 -13.74 -9.49
C ALA A 6 -5.29 -14.51 -8.80
N ARG A 7 -5.09 -14.31 -7.49
CA ARG A 7 -4.15 -15.05 -6.65
C ARG A 7 -4.88 -16.02 -5.71
N GLU A 8 -6.11 -16.38 -6.07
CA GLU A 8 -6.97 -17.35 -5.38
C GLU A 8 -7.39 -16.95 -3.96
N CYS A 9 -7.17 -15.70 -3.54
CA CYS A 9 -7.62 -15.22 -2.24
C CYS A 9 -9.11 -14.86 -2.29
N VAL A 10 -9.88 -15.37 -1.32
CA VAL A 10 -11.30 -15.06 -1.15
C VAL A 10 -11.47 -13.91 -0.16
N GLY A 11 -12.24 -12.90 -0.53
CA GLY A 11 -12.57 -11.76 0.32
C GLY A 11 -14.02 -11.30 0.16
N THR A 12 -14.52 -10.55 1.13
CA THR A 12 -15.83 -9.89 1.06
C THR A 12 -15.65 -8.47 0.54
N HIS A 13 -16.28 -8.16 -0.59
CA HIS A 13 -16.13 -6.88 -1.28
C HIS A 13 -17.32 -5.94 -1.08
N PHE A 14 -17.02 -4.65 -0.92
CA PHE A 14 -17.94 -3.53 -0.83
C PHE A 14 -17.56 -2.47 -1.87
N GLU A 15 -18.20 -2.51 -3.03
CA GLU A 15 -17.93 -1.60 -4.14
C GLU A 15 -18.41 -0.18 -3.84
N GLY A 16 -17.67 0.82 -4.33
CA GLY A 16 -17.99 2.23 -4.19
C GLY A 16 -17.83 2.78 -2.78
N GLN A 17 -17.24 2.02 -1.84
CA GLN A 17 -17.22 2.38 -0.43
C GLN A 17 -15.85 2.11 0.21
N HIS A 18 -15.38 3.06 1.02
CA HIS A 18 -14.33 2.85 2.02
C HIS A 18 -14.99 2.79 3.39
N LEU A 19 -15.29 1.57 3.85
CA LEU A 19 -15.95 1.33 5.13
C LEU A 19 -14.92 1.34 6.25
N SER A 20 -15.10 2.21 7.24
CA SER A 20 -14.24 2.22 8.41
C SER A 20 -14.37 0.90 9.20
N LEU A 21 -13.40 0.61 10.06
CA LEU A 21 -13.47 -0.54 10.96
C LEU A 21 -14.74 -0.55 11.82
N SER A 22 -15.24 0.63 12.20
CA SER A 22 -16.52 0.76 12.92
C SER A 22 -17.71 0.41 12.01
N ASP A 23 -17.74 0.92 10.78
CA ASP A 23 -18.80 0.59 9.81
C ASP A 23 -18.84 -0.93 9.51
N LEU A 24 -17.66 -1.56 9.44
CA LEU A 24 -17.54 -3.01 9.26
C LEU A 24 -18.10 -3.78 10.47
N LYS A 25 -17.85 -3.33 11.70
CA LYS A 25 -18.42 -3.95 12.92
C LYS A 25 -19.93 -3.77 13.02
N GLU A 26 -20.47 -2.68 12.50
CA GLU A 26 -21.91 -2.41 12.54
C GLU A 26 -22.69 -3.08 11.40
N ASN A 27 -21.99 -3.63 10.40
CA ASN A 27 -22.62 -4.23 9.23
C ASN A 27 -23.14 -5.65 9.53
N PRO A 28 -24.48 -5.87 9.52
CA PRO A 28 -25.06 -7.17 9.87
C PRO A 28 -24.78 -8.27 8.83
N ASN A 29 -24.28 -7.91 7.64
CA ASN A 29 -23.96 -8.86 6.58
C ASN A 29 -22.54 -9.44 6.69
N ILE A 30 -21.75 -9.02 7.67
CA ILE A 30 -20.37 -9.48 7.87
C ILE A 30 -20.34 -10.61 8.91
N GLN A 31 -19.91 -11.79 8.45
CA GLN A 31 -19.79 -13.01 9.27
C GLN A 31 -18.37 -13.23 9.82
N ASN A 32 -17.50 -12.23 9.70
CA ASN A 32 -16.11 -12.32 10.09
C ASN A 32 -15.97 -12.10 11.61
N ASP A 33 -16.12 -13.18 12.39
CA ASP A 33 -16.14 -13.17 13.87
C ASP A 33 -14.93 -12.47 14.51
N TYR A 34 -13.78 -12.47 13.84
CA TYR A 34 -12.58 -11.80 14.35
C TYR A 34 -12.75 -10.28 14.53
N LEU A 35 -13.69 -9.63 13.82
CA LEU A 35 -13.96 -8.19 13.98
C LEU A 35 -14.58 -7.87 15.35
N TYR A 36 -15.24 -8.84 15.98
CA TYR A 36 -15.93 -8.69 17.26
C TYR A 36 -15.10 -9.16 18.45
N LYS A 37 -13.79 -9.30 18.24
CA LYS A 37 -12.86 -9.76 19.27
C LYS A 37 -12.67 -8.67 20.33
N ASN A 38 -13.06 -8.95 21.57
CA ASN A 38 -13.10 -7.96 22.66
C ASN A 38 -11.84 -7.96 23.56
N ASN A 39 -10.90 -8.87 23.35
CA ASN A 39 -9.67 -8.98 24.14
C ASN A 39 -8.45 -8.33 23.45
N ILE A 40 -8.66 -7.42 22.49
CA ILE A 40 -7.57 -6.67 21.86
C ILE A 40 -7.07 -5.61 22.86
N PRO A 41 -5.78 -5.57 23.21
CA PRO A 41 -5.25 -4.53 24.09
C PRO A 41 -5.41 -3.16 23.45
N ALA A 42 -5.55 -2.10 24.26
CA ALA A 42 -5.59 -0.73 23.75
C ALA A 42 -4.39 -0.45 22.83
N TYR A 43 -4.65 0.22 21.71
CA TYR A 43 -3.65 0.53 20.69
C TYR A 43 -3.97 1.88 20.03
N PRO A 44 -3.04 2.46 19.23
CA PRO A 44 -3.30 3.69 18.49
C PRO A 44 -4.36 3.47 17.40
N GLU A 45 -5.60 3.84 17.69
CA GLU A 45 -6.69 3.83 16.72
C GLU A 45 -6.68 5.11 15.88
N SER A 46 -6.99 4.98 14.59
CA SER A 46 -7.19 6.09 13.65
C SER A 46 -5.97 7.03 13.50
N VAL A 47 -4.78 6.46 13.38
CA VAL A 47 -3.53 7.21 13.16
C VAL A 47 -3.48 7.70 11.71
N GLU A 48 -3.35 9.02 11.52
CA GLU A 48 -3.31 9.63 10.18
C GLU A 48 -1.88 9.67 9.60
N PHE A 49 -1.65 8.87 8.56
CA PHE A 49 -0.44 8.83 7.74
C PHE A 49 -0.60 9.68 6.48
N HIS A 50 0.45 10.39 6.08
CA HIS A 50 0.50 11.15 4.82
C HIS A 50 1.60 10.56 3.95
N VAL A 51 1.26 9.60 3.09
CA VAL A 51 2.24 8.78 2.38
C VAL A 51 2.39 9.25 0.94
N GLN A 52 3.62 9.64 0.59
CA GLN A 52 3.93 10.13 -0.77
C GLN A 52 4.42 9.04 -1.71
N LYS A 53 4.86 7.90 -1.18
CA LYS A 53 5.47 6.82 -1.96
C LYS A 53 4.53 5.64 -2.08
N VAL A 54 4.58 5.00 -3.24
CA VAL A 54 3.88 3.75 -3.49
C VAL A 54 4.84 2.73 -4.07
N SER A 55 4.54 1.45 -3.86
CA SER A 55 5.36 0.33 -4.30
C SER A 55 4.58 -0.67 -5.14
N HIS A 56 5.25 -1.21 -6.15
CA HIS A 56 4.80 -2.35 -6.94
C HIS A 56 5.80 -3.48 -6.76
N VAL A 57 5.33 -4.63 -6.28
CA VAL A 57 6.19 -5.79 -6.03
C VAL A 57 5.86 -6.93 -6.98
N THR A 58 6.90 -7.53 -7.52
CA THR A 58 6.80 -8.63 -8.49
C THR A 58 7.87 -9.70 -8.26
N GLY A 59 7.61 -10.91 -8.76
CA GLY A 59 8.62 -11.96 -8.91
C GLY A 59 9.50 -11.75 -10.14
N LYS A 60 10.36 -12.73 -10.40
CA LYS A 60 11.40 -12.67 -11.45
C LYS A 60 10.79 -12.45 -12.84
N GLN A 61 9.70 -13.13 -13.17
CA GLN A 61 9.13 -12.99 -14.52
C GLN A 61 8.56 -11.59 -14.75
N GLY A 62 7.87 -11.03 -13.77
CA GLY A 62 7.36 -9.66 -13.88
C GLY A 62 8.50 -8.62 -13.89
N LEU A 63 9.61 -8.85 -13.19
CA LEU A 63 10.81 -8.03 -13.32
C LEU A 63 11.30 -8.02 -14.79
N GLU A 64 11.53 -9.20 -15.36
CA GLU A 64 11.99 -9.34 -16.74
C GLU A 64 11.01 -8.70 -17.73
N GLY A 65 9.71 -8.93 -17.53
CA GLY A 65 8.65 -8.32 -18.34
C GLY A 65 8.61 -6.80 -18.25
N ILE A 66 8.81 -6.21 -17.07
CA ILE A 66 8.85 -4.75 -16.90
C ILE A 66 10.00 -4.15 -17.69
N PHE A 67 11.19 -4.75 -17.65
CA PHE A 67 12.34 -4.25 -18.40
C PHE A 67 12.20 -4.47 -19.90
N LEU A 68 11.68 -5.62 -20.33
CA LEU A 68 11.43 -5.92 -21.75
C LEU A 68 10.46 -4.91 -22.36
N ASN A 69 9.39 -4.56 -21.64
CA ASN A 69 8.40 -3.58 -22.10
C ASN A 69 8.80 -2.12 -21.83
N SER A 70 9.91 -1.89 -21.10
CA SER A 70 10.32 -0.58 -20.59
C SER A 70 9.19 0.13 -19.82
N GLY A 71 8.48 -0.62 -18.98
CA GLY A 71 7.30 -0.13 -18.29
C GLY A 71 6.43 -1.24 -17.70
N PHE A 72 5.36 -0.82 -17.05
CA PHE A 72 4.43 -1.72 -16.37
C PHE A 72 3.26 -2.07 -17.28
N LYS A 73 3.00 -3.36 -17.44
CA LYS A 73 1.92 -3.90 -18.27
C LYS A 73 1.17 -4.98 -17.49
N GLN A 74 -0.13 -5.10 -17.73
CA GLN A 74 -0.88 -6.25 -17.24
C GLN A 74 -0.43 -7.54 -17.96
N PRO A 75 -0.28 -8.68 -17.24
CA PRO A 75 -0.01 -9.97 -17.86
C PRO A 75 -1.13 -10.37 -18.84
N PRO A 76 -0.81 -10.94 -20.01
CA PRO A 76 -1.81 -11.40 -20.98
C PRO A 76 -2.82 -12.39 -20.40
N GLU A 77 -2.40 -13.26 -19.48
CA GLU A 77 -3.27 -14.25 -18.83
C GLU A 77 -4.43 -13.60 -18.06
N MET A 78 -4.25 -12.37 -17.57
CA MET A 78 -5.26 -11.63 -16.80
C MET A 78 -6.23 -10.83 -17.69
N VAL A 79 -5.96 -10.73 -18.99
CA VAL A 79 -6.82 -9.99 -19.95
C VAL A 79 -8.03 -10.82 -20.38
N ALA A 80 -8.01 -12.14 -20.15
CA ALA A 80 -9.05 -13.08 -20.57
C ALA A 80 -10.25 -13.16 -19.61
N SER A 81 -10.32 -12.30 -18.58
CA SER A 81 -11.41 -12.28 -17.61
C SER A 81 -12.15 -10.94 -17.65
N ASP A 82 -13.47 -10.93 -17.39
CA ASP A 82 -14.29 -9.71 -17.25
C ASP A 82 -13.89 -8.82 -16.04
N GLN A 83 -12.80 -9.16 -15.34
CA GLN A 83 -12.31 -8.39 -14.21
C GLN A 83 -11.67 -7.07 -14.69
N PRO A 84 -11.79 -5.99 -13.89
CA PRO A 84 -11.12 -4.75 -14.20
C PRO A 84 -9.59 -4.94 -14.30
N HIS A 85 -9.02 -4.38 -15.35
CA HIS A 85 -7.60 -4.45 -15.63
C HIS A 85 -6.86 -3.37 -14.83
N PHE A 86 -6.18 -3.80 -13.77
CA PHE A 86 -5.48 -2.89 -12.86
C PHE A 86 -3.98 -3.16 -12.78
N LEU A 87 -3.23 -2.07 -12.79
CA LEU A 87 -1.85 -2.03 -12.31
C LEU A 87 -1.85 -1.59 -10.84
N TRP A 88 -1.55 -2.53 -9.96
CA TRP A 88 -1.66 -2.38 -8.51
C TRP A 88 -0.41 -1.79 -7.87
N TRP A 89 -0.62 -0.86 -6.93
CA TRP A 89 0.41 -0.27 -6.09
C TRP A 89 -0.07 -0.23 -4.64
N ALA A 90 0.80 -0.56 -3.69
CA ALA A 90 0.54 -0.39 -2.26
C ALA A 90 1.21 0.90 -1.76
N LEU A 91 0.66 1.53 -0.72
CA LEU A 91 1.39 2.60 -0.02
C LEU A 91 2.73 2.06 0.50
N SER A 92 3.80 2.85 0.34
CA SER A 92 5.14 2.51 0.80
C SER A 92 5.49 3.41 1.99
N VAL A 93 5.04 3.00 3.18
CA VAL A 93 5.26 3.76 4.42
C VAL A 93 6.73 3.70 4.84
N THR A 94 7.31 4.84 5.14
CA THR A 94 8.69 4.99 5.62
C THR A 94 8.74 5.31 7.11
N SER A 95 9.93 5.22 7.71
CA SER A 95 10.15 5.66 9.10
C SER A 95 9.73 7.12 9.31
N ASP A 96 10.01 7.99 8.34
CA ASP A 96 9.69 9.41 8.43
C ASP A 96 8.17 9.63 8.39
N ASP A 97 7.44 8.81 7.63
CA ASP A 97 5.97 8.84 7.61
C ASP A 97 5.40 8.40 8.97
N ILE A 98 6.01 7.40 9.62
CA ILE A 98 5.63 6.94 10.97
C ILE A 98 5.89 8.02 12.01
N SER A 99 7.10 8.59 12.05
CA SER A 99 7.44 9.68 12.97
C SER A 99 6.51 10.89 12.78
N SER A 100 6.22 11.25 11.54
CA SER A 100 5.30 12.38 11.26
C SER A 100 3.86 12.07 11.67
N ALA A 101 3.41 10.81 11.52
CA ALA A 101 2.10 10.37 11.97
C ALA A 101 2.00 10.33 13.50
N GLU A 102 3.08 9.97 14.18
CA GLU A 102 3.18 10.01 15.63
C GLU A 102 3.04 11.43 16.18
N ASP A 103 3.72 12.41 15.57
CA ASP A 103 3.58 13.80 15.96
C ASP A 103 2.13 14.29 15.85
N ARG A 104 1.42 13.93 14.77
CA ARG A 104 -0.01 14.24 14.60
C ARG A 104 -0.87 13.54 15.65
N PHE A 105 -0.66 12.24 15.85
CA PHE A 105 -1.40 11.43 16.82
C PHE A 105 -1.24 11.96 18.24
N LEU A 106 -0.02 12.29 18.66
CA LEU A 106 0.21 12.81 19.99
C LEU A 106 -0.28 14.26 20.15
N THR A 107 -0.31 15.04 19.07
CA THR A 107 -0.87 16.40 19.07
C THR A 107 -2.39 16.38 19.18
N SER A 108 -3.06 15.38 18.60
CA SER A 108 -4.51 15.22 18.78
C SER A 108 -4.86 14.77 20.20
N LEU A 109 -4.06 13.91 20.83
CA LEU A 109 -4.24 13.51 22.24
C LEU A 109 -3.93 14.66 23.22
N PHE A 110 -2.88 15.43 22.94
CA PHE A 110 -2.41 16.50 23.82
C PHE A 110 -2.13 17.79 23.02
N PRO A 111 -3.16 18.63 22.75
CA PRO A 111 -3.01 19.83 21.94
C PRO A 111 -2.09 20.92 22.55
N HIS A 112 -1.86 20.88 23.86
CA HIS A 112 -1.15 21.92 24.61
C HIS A 112 0.16 21.43 25.24
N ARG A 113 0.90 20.56 24.54
CA ARG A 113 2.22 20.08 25.01
C ARG A 113 3.27 21.18 25.01
N SER A 114 4.06 21.22 26.07
CA SER A 114 5.28 22.03 26.12
C SER A 114 6.40 21.42 25.26
N ALA A 115 7.37 22.23 24.86
CA ALA A 115 8.55 21.76 24.12
C ALA A 115 9.30 20.63 24.85
N ALA A 116 9.39 20.70 26.18
CA ALA A 116 10.00 19.64 26.98
C ALA A 116 9.24 18.32 26.92
N GLN A 117 7.90 18.36 26.87
CA GLN A 117 7.08 17.15 26.72
C GLN A 117 7.21 16.55 25.32
N LEU A 118 7.35 17.37 24.28
CA LEU A 118 7.62 16.90 22.92
C LEU A 118 8.96 16.18 22.84
N CYS A 119 10.03 16.80 23.35
CA CYS A 119 11.38 16.22 23.30
C CYS A 119 11.56 14.95 24.14
N ASN A 120 10.80 14.80 25.23
CA ASN A 120 10.94 13.67 26.15
C ASN A 120 9.98 12.50 25.84
N GLN A 121 9.08 12.64 24.88
CA GLN A 121 8.16 11.56 24.50
C GLN A 121 8.92 10.50 23.70
N SER A 122 8.99 9.28 24.24
CA SER A 122 9.53 8.14 23.50
C SER A 122 8.59 7.75 22.35
N PRO A 123 9.12 7.26 21.22
CA PRO A 123 8.31 6.75 20.13
C PRO A 123 7.42 5.59 20.59
N VAL A 124 6.16 5.61 20.19
CA VAL A 124 5.14 4.62 20.54
C VAL A 124 4.61 3.89 19.33
N LEU A 125 4.45 4.56 18.19
CA LEU A 125 3.84 3.99 16.99
C LEU A 125 4.67 2.86 16.38
N GLU A 126 6.01 2.91 16.46
CA GLU A 126 6.88 1.84 15.95
C GLU A 126 6.60 0.47 16.61
N HIS A 127 6.06 0.49 17.83
CA HIS A 127 5.64 -0.72 18.54
C HIS A 127 4.33 -1.33 18.03
N PHE A 128 3.56 -0.56 17.25
CA PHE A 128 2.24 -0.96 16.70
C PHE A 128 2.22 -1.03 15.17
N THR A 129 3.14 -0.39 14.45
CA THR A 129 3.24 -0.45 12.97
C THR A 129 3.95 -1.74 12.53
N SER A 130 3.36 -2.88 12.88
CA SER A 130 3.94 -4.21 12.64
C SER A 130 3.29 -4.98 11.49
N SER A 131 2.17 -4.51 10.94
CA SER A 131 1.52 -5.15 9.80
C SER A 131 2.36 -5.06 8.53
N LYS A 132 1.99 -5.86 7.52
CA LYS A 132 2.68 -5.87 6.23
C LYS A 132 2.71 -4.51 5.53
N ALA A 133 1.76 -3.63 5.80
CA ALA A 133 1.74 -2.26 5.25
C ALA A 133 2.96 -1.42 5.66
N PHE A 134 3.59 -1.76 6.78
CA PHE A 134 4.75 -1.04 7.35
C PHE A 134 6.07 -1.82 7.20
N GLN A 135 6.02 -3.05 6.70
CA GLN A 135 7.20 -3.89 6.55
C GLN A 135 7.87 -3.71 5.19
N LYS A 136 9.20 -3.87 5.18
CA LYS A 136 9.99 -3.95 3.93
C LYS A 136 9.91 -5.31 3.25
N LYS A 137 9.30 -6.31 3.90
CA LYS A 137 9.12 -7.66 3.37
C LYS A 137 7.87 -7.71 2.50
N SER A 138 7.83 -8.64 1.54
CA SER A 138 6.70 -8.77 0.63
C SER A 138 6.18 -10.19 0.52
N SER A 139 4.86 -10.32 0.39
CA SER A 139 4.21 -11.58 0.03
C SER A 139 4.14 -11.79 -1.49
N TYR A 140 4.41 -10.76 -2.30
CA TYR A 140 4.08 -10.72 -3.72
C TYR A 140 5.27 -10.93 -4.66
N GLY A 141 6.49 -11.01 -4.13
CA GLY A 141 7.73 -11.18 -4.91
C GLY A 141 8.93 -10.49 -4.25
N ASN A 142 10.11 -10.69 -4.83
CA ASN A 142 11.36 -10.14 -4.29
C ASN A 142 11.73 -8.77 -4.87
N PHE A 143 11.12 -8.34 -5.98
CA PHE A 143 11.54 -7.13 -6.70
C PHE A 143 10.53 -6.01 -6.49
N CYS A 144 10.93 -4.98 -5.76
CA CYS A 144 10.08 -3.87 -5.34
C CYS A 144 10.47 -2.58 -6.06
N PHE A 145 9.55 -2.06 -6.86
CA PHE A 145 9.65 -0.76 -7.50
C PHE A 145 8.96 0.29 -6.64
N THR A 146 9.71 1.28 -6.14
CA THR A 146 9.16 2.36 -5.30
C THR A 146 9.21 3.71 -6.01
N PHE A 147 8.06 4.36 -6.15
CA PHE A 147 7.90 5.65 -6.82
C PHE A 147 7.20 6.64 -5.90
N SER A 148 7.38 7.94 -6.11
CA SER A 148 6.41 8.89 -5.56
C SER A 148 5.09 8.77 -6.34
N LEU A 149 3.96 8.86 -5.64
CA LEU A 149 2.65 8.78 -6.27
C LEU A 149 2.47 9.91 -7.28
N LYS A 150 2.91 11.12 -6.95
CA LYS A 150 2.92 12.28 -7.85
C LYS A 150 3.67 12.00 -9.16
N GLU A 151 4.81 11.31 -9.10
CA GLU A 151 5.58 10.92 -10.28
C GLU A 151 4.83 9.92 -11.15
N LEU A 152 4.20 8.90 -10.55
CA LEU A 152 3.41 7.91 -11.30
C LEU A 152 2.17 8.53 -11.92
N LEU A 153 1.42 9.35 -11.17
CA LEU A 153 0.25 10.06 -11.68
C LEU A 153 0.63 10.97 -12.86
N TRP A 154 1.80 11.61 -12.80
CA TRP A 154 2.31 12.41 -13.92
C TRP A 154 2.60 11.55 -15.16
N HIS A 155 3.31 10.42 -15.00
CA HIS A 155 3.59 9.50 -16.11
C HIS A 155 2.32 8.93 -16.73
N TYR A 156 1.36 8.53 -15.89
CA TYR A 156 0.08 7.99 -16.30
C TYR A 156 -0.74 9.04 -17.05
N ARG A 157 -0.86 10.26 -16.51
CA ARG A 157 -1.53 11.38 -17.17
C ARG A 157 -0.95 11.66 -18.54
N LYS A 158 0.38 11.77 -18.62
CA LYS A 158 1.08 12.10 -19.87
C LYS A 158 0.86 11.05 -20.97
N GLN A 159 0.67 9.78 -20.61
CA GLN A 159 0.60 8.68 -21.57
C GLN A 159 -0.82 8.30 -21.96
N PHE A 160 -1.79 8.44 -21.05
CA PHE A 160 -3.12 7.89 -21.24
C PHE A 160 -4.25 8.89 -21.04
N CYS A 161 -3.98 10.06 -20.46
CA CYS A 161 -5.00 11.07 -20.25
C CYS A 161 -4.87 12.18 -21.28
N ASP A 162 -5.96 12.41 -22.01
CA ASP A 162 -6.10 13.55 -22.90
C ASP A 162 -6.44 14.83 -22.09
N GLU A 163 -7.10 15.79 -22.72
CA GLU A 163 -7.48 17.07 -22.11
C GLU A 163 -8.38 16.91 -20.88
N GLN A 164 -9.14 15.81 -20.79
CA GLN A 164 -10.05 15.53 -19.66
C GLN A 164 -9.31 15.20 -18.35
N GLY A 165 -8.00 14.98 -18.39
CA GLY A 165 -7.18 14.72 -17.22
C GLY A 165 -7.40 13.35 -16.58
N LEU A 166 -6.83 13.18 -15.39
CA LEU A 166 -6.93 11.96 -14.58
C LEU A 166 -7.96 12.15 -13.47
N VAL A 167 -8.59 11.07 -13.05
CA VAL A 167 -9.60 11.03 -12.00
C VAL A 167 -9.25 9.95 -10.97
N LEU A 168 -9.53 10.24 -9.70
CA LEU A 168 -9.42 9.28 -8.60
C LEU A 168 -10.81 9.04 -7.98
N HIS A 169 -11.16 7.77 -7.78
CA HIS A 169 -12.39 7.36 -7.11
C HIS A 169 -12.12 6.40 -5.96
N VAL A 170 -13.01 6.44 -4.98
CA VAL A 170 -13.19 5.35 -4.01
C VAL A 170 -13.67 4.13 -4.79
N TYR A 171 -12.87 3.06 -4.85
CA TYR A 171 -13.20 1.88 -5.65
C TYR A 171 -13.91 0.81 -4.81
N GLU A 172 -13.28 0.29 -3.78
CA GLU A 172 -13.91 -0.71 -2.91
C GLU A 172 -13.18 -0.88 -1.57
N THR A 173 -13.86 -1.50 -0.62
CA THR A 173 -13.27 -2.14 0.56
C THR A 173 -13.29 -3.66 0.36
N VAL A 174 -12.18 -4.33 0.62
CA VAL A 174 -12.09 -5.79 0.60
C VAL A 174 -11.69 -6.30 1.97
N LEU A 175 -12.52 -7.17 2.54
CA LEU A 175 -12.26 -7.83 3.82
C LEU A 175 -11.77 -9.26 3.55
N TYR A 176 -10.49 -9.49 3.86
CA TYR A 176 -9.86 -10.81 3.92
C TYR A 176 -9.76 -11.27 5.38
N PRO A 177 -9.47 -12.56 5.66
CA PRO A 177 -9.50 -13.12 7.02
C PRO A 177 -8.70 -12.39 8.11
N LYS A 178 -7.69 -11.58 7.76
CA LYS A 178 -6.91 -10.75 8.70
C LYS A 178 -6.53 -9.37 8.14
N GLU A 179 -7.10 -8.98 7.01
CA GLU A 179 -6.63 -7.83 6.22
C GLU A 179 -7.83 -7.07 5.66
N ILE A 180 -7.80 -5.74 5.80
CA ILE A 180 -8.77 -4.83 5.21
C ILE A 180 -8.03 -4.00 4.17
N GLN A 181 -8.39 -4.18 2.90
CA GLN A 181 -7.82 -3.42 1.79
C GLN A 181 -8.79 -2.33 1.36
N TYR A 182 -8.35 -1.08 1.38
CA TYR A 182 -9.05 0.05 0.76
C TYR A 182 -8.43 0.33 -0.61
N THR A 183 -9.24 0.23 -1.66
CA THR A 183 -8.76 0.43 -3.02
C THR A 183 -9.20 1.79 -3.55
N VAL A 184 -8.24 2.56 -4.07
CA VAL A 184 -8.45 3.76 -4.85
C VAL A 184 -8.20 3.41 -6.31
N VAL A 185 -9.14 3.76 -7.20
CA VAL A 185 -8.93 3.62 -8.64
C VAL A 185 -8.49 4.94 -9.26
N VAL A 186 -7.50 4.88 -10.14
CA VAL A 186 -7.04 5.99 -10.98
C VAL A 186 -7.35 5.65 -12.43
N HIS A 187 -8.01 6.55 -13.15
CA HIS A 187 -8.32 6.35 -14.57
C HIS A 187 -8.34 7.68 -15.35
N PRO A 188 -8.28 7.65 -16.69
CA PRO A 188 -8.49 8.84 -17.51
C PRO A 188 -9.94 9.30 -17.45
N GLY A 189 -10.17 10.61 -17.59
CA GLY A 189 -11.50 11.21 -17.50
C GLY A 189 -12.53 10.69 -18.53
N TYR A 190 -12.07 10.17 -19.67
CA TYR A 190 -12.94 9.58 -20.70
C TYR A 190 -13.37 8.13 -20.39
N VAL A 191 -12.84 7.51 -19.33
CA VAL A 191 -13.23 6.17 -18.90
C VAL A 191 -14.41 6.29 -17.92
N HIS A 192 -15.61 6.06 -18.43
CA HIS A 192 -16.88 6.24 -17.70
C HIS A 192 -17.28 5.04 -16.81
N LYS A 193 -16.46 4.00 -16.75
CA LYS A 193 -16.74 2.76 -15.99
C LYS A 193 -16.93 3.00 -14.49
N TYR A 194 -16.36 4.10 -13.97
CA TYR A 194 -16.34 4.43 -12.55
C TYR A 194 -17.22 5.64 -12.19
N ASP A 195 -18.04 6.14 -13.12
CA ASP A 195 -18.80 7.38 -12.91
C ASP A 195 -19.80 7.30 -11.73
N ASN A 196 -20.27 6.09 -11.41
CA ASN A 196 -21.15 5.84 -10.27
C ASN A 196 -20.42 5.73 -8.92
N TYR A 197 -19.09 5.69 -8.92
CA TYR A 197 -18.29 5.57 -7.70
C TYR A 197 -18.04 6.96 -7.10
N PRO A 198 -17.92 7.11 -5.78
CA PRO A 198 -17.61 8.40 -5.17
C PRO A 198 -16.22 8.90 -5.59
N ARG A 199 -16.09 10.22 -5.83
CA ARG A 199 -14.77 10.83 -6.04
C ARG A 199 -13.94 10.67 -4.76
N LEU A 200 -12.64 10.45 -4.94
CA LEU A 200 -11.74 10.38 -3.81
C LEU A 200 -11.63 11.78 -3.16
N PRO A 201 -11.85 11.91 -1.84
CA PRO A 201 -11.78 13.20 -1.16
C PRO A 201 -10.34 13.73 -1.11
N ASP A 202 -10.19 15.05 -1.12
CA ASP A 202 -8.94 15.77 -0.89
C ASP A 202 -8.76 16.21 0.58
N TYR A 203 -9.85 16.26 1.34
CA TYR A 203 -9.90 16.42 2.80
C TYR A 203 -11.18 15.78 3.36
N GLY A 204 -11.28 15.63 4.68
CA GLY A 204 -12.47 15.11 5.35
C GLY A 204 -12.12 14.06 6.39
N ASP A 205 -13.14 13.37 6.91
CA ASP A 205 -13.11 12.41 8.02
C ASP A 205 -13.12 10.93 7.57
N GLY A 206 -13.11 10.66 6.26
CA GLY A 206 -13.08 9.30 5.71
C GLY A 206 -11.83 8.48 6.04
N VAL A 207 -11.74 7.28 5.48
CA VAL A 207 -10.62 6.35 5.70
C VAL A 207 -9.33 6.83 5.02
N CYS A 208 -9.42 7.24 3.75
CA CYS A 208 -8.28 7.77 3.00
C CYS A 208 -8.71 8.77 1.93
N GLY A 209 -7.76 9.56 1.46
CA GLY A 209 -7.93 10.52 0.38
C GLY A 209 -6.60 10.98 -0.20
N TYR A 210 -6.64 11.88 -1.17
CA TYR A 210 -5.45 12.33 -1.90
C TYR A 210 -5.36 13.85 -1.93
N ASN A 211 -4.22 14.40 -1.49
CA ASN A 211 -3.96 15.82 -1.59
C ASN A 211 -2.49 16.09 -1.91
N GLY A 212 -2.24 16.98 -2.88
CA GLY A 212 -0.91 17.57 -3.11
C GLY A 212 0.21 16.60 -3.52
N GLY A 213 -0.09 15.34 -3.84
CA GLY A 213 0.92 14.31 -4.13
C GLY A 213 1.10 13.26 -3.03
N ALA A 214 0.33 13.31 -1.95
CA ALA A 214 0.30 12.33 -0.87
C ALA A 214 -1.11 11.72 -0.73
N MET A 215 -1.14 10.44 -0.37
CA MET A 215 -2.35 9.82 0.16
C MET A 215 -2.38 10.09 1.66
N TRP A 216 -3.44 10.70 2.17
CA TRP A 216 -3.71 10.64 3.59
C TRP A 216 -4.51 9.36 3.89
N TRP A 217 -4.16 8.66 4.95
CA TRP A 217 -4.78 7.40 5.35
C TRP A 217 -4.87 7.34 6.88
N ARG A 218 -6.08 7.17 7.41
CA ARG A 218 -6.33 6.94 8.83
C ARG A 218 -6.28 5.44 9.08
N CYS A 219 -5.10 4.96 9.43
CA CYS A 219 -4.90 3.57 9.78
C CYS A 219 -5.65 3.26 11.08
N GLN A 220 -6.58 2.31 11.01
CA GLN A 220 -7.43 1.92 12.13
C GLN A 220 -6.92 0.68 12.85
N SER A 221 -5.98 -0.05 12.26
CA SER A 221 -5.45 -1.30 12.80
C SER A 221 -4.03 -1.56 12.25
N PRO A 222 -2.97 -1.03 12.90
CA PRO A 222 -1.62 -1.00 12.32
C PRO A 222 -0.81 -2.30 12.50
N SER A 223 -1.28 -3.25 13.30
CA SER A 223 -0.50 -4.42 13.73
C SER A 223 -0.95 -5.73 13.09
N GLU A 224 0.00 -6.56 12.68
CA GLU A 224 -0.27 -7.96 12.31
C GLU A 224 -0.75 -8.76 13.54
N ALA A 225 -0.13 -8.48 14.68
CA ALA A 225 -0.45 -9.09 15.96
C ALA A 225 -0.20 -8.09 17.10
N TYR A 226 -1.12 -8.08 18.06
CA TYR A 226 -1.13 -7.16 19.18
C TYR A 226 -0.41 -7.78 20.38
N LYS A 227 0.87 -7.45 20.51
CA LYS A 227 1.77 -7.88 21.61
C LYS A 227 2.08 -6.77 22.63
N ASN A 228 1.64 -5.55 22.33
CA ASN A 228 1.87 -4.36 23.13
C ASN A 228 0.53 -3.71 23.48
N LYS A 229 0.51 -2.96 24.57
CA LYS A 229 -0.62 -2.17 25.02
C LYS A 229 -0.20 -0.71 25.09
N LEU A 230 -1.05 0.16 24.54
CA LEU A 230 -0.96 1.59 24.65
C LEU A 230 -1.53 2.04 26.00
N GLU A 231 -0.78 2.84 26.74
CA GLU A 231 -1.20 3.43 28.00
C GLU A 231 -1.19 4.95 27.84
N VAL A 232 -2.35 5.56 28.00
CA VAL A 232 -2.53 7.00 27.90
C VAL A 232 -2.81 7.54 29.30
N ASN A 233 -1.93 8.41 29.78
CA ASN A 233 -2.13 9.19 31.00
C ASN A 233 -2.39 10.65 30.63
N ASP A 234 -2.76 11.50 31.59
CA ASP A 234 -3.15 12.90 31.36
C ASP A 234 -2.16 13.75 30.54
N ARG A 235 -0.89 13.35 30.48
CA ARG A 235 0.19 14.14 29.87
C ARG A 235 1.23 13.34 29.07
N SER A 236 1.07 12.03 28.96
CA SER A 236 2.05 11.17 28.33
C SER A 236 1.42 9.88 27.80
N VAL A 237 2.07 9.30 26.80
CA VAL A 237 1.73 7.98 26.29
C VAL A 237 2.91 7.05 26.49
N SER A 238 2.66 5.82 26.92
CA SER A 238 3.66 4.77 27.10
C SER A 238 3.21 3.47 26.47
N VAL A 239 4.16 2.58 26.25
CA VAL A 239 3.93 1.24 25.72
C VAL A 239 4.34 0.23 26.76
N SER A 240 3.46 -0.72 27.06
CA SER A 240 3.75 -1.86 27.93
C SER A 240 3.53 -3.17 27.17
N PRO A 241 4.27 -4.26 27.48
CA PRO A 241 4.02 -5.56 26.89
C PRO A 241 2.61 -6.07 27.26
N HIS A 242 1.91 -6.66 26.29
CA HIS A 242 0.67 -7.38 26.57
C HIS A 242 0.99 -8.82 26.98
N HIS A 243 0.22 -9.36 27.94
CA HIS A 243 0.44 -10.69 28.51
C HIS A 243 0.30 -11.85 27.50
N ARG A 244 -0.38 -11.62 26.37
CA ARG A 244 -0.59 -12.59 25.29
C ARG A 244 -0.52 -11.88 23.94
N GLU A 245 -0.14 -12.60 22.90
CA GLU A 245 -0.21 -12.10 21.52
C GLU A 245 -1.64 -12.31 21.00
N GLU A 246 -2.28 -11.23 20.54
CA GLU A 246 -3.64 -11.28 20.03
C GLU A 246 -3.69 -10.97 18.54
N TYR A 247 -4.18 -11.94 17.75
CA TYR A 247 -4.48 -11.69 16.33
C TYR A 247 -5.80 -10.94 16.19
N TYR A 248 -5.81 -9.97 15.28
CA TYR A 248 -6.98 -9.19 14.89
C TYR A 248 -6.95 -8.97 13.37
N VAL A 249 -7.34 -7.78 12.91
CA VAL A 249 -7.14 -7.33 11.53
C VAL A 249 -6.01 -6.32 11.46
N TRP A 250 -5.48 -6.12 10.26
CA TRP A 250 -4.79 -4.90 9.90
C TRP A 250 -5.39 -4.30 8.64
N ASP A 251 -5.23 -2.99 8.46
CA ASP A 251 -5.74 -2.29 7.28
C ASP A 251 -4.61 -1.68 6.44
N HIS A 252 -4.88 -1.44 5.16
CA HIS A 252 -3.98 -0.74 4.25
C HIS A 252 -4.69 -0.18 3.02
N VAL A 253 -4.00 0.70 2.31
CA VAL A 253 -4.51 1.33 1.09
C VAL A 253 -3.72 0.85 -0.13
N CYS A 254 -4.46 0.54 -1.20
CA CYS A 254 -3.93 0.24 -2.52
C CYS A 254 -4.43 1.28 -3.54
N VAL A 255 -3.54 1.64 -4.47
CA VAL A 255 -3.84 2.48 -5.63
C VAL A 255 -3.79 1.60 -6.87
N ALA A 256 -4.92 1.49 -7.56
CA ALA A 256 -5.11 0.68 -8.75
C ALA A 256 -5.23 1.61 -9.97
N PHE A 257 -4.26 1.54 -10.88
CA PHE A 257 -4.36 2.27 -12.15
C PHE A 257 -5.11 1.42 -13.15
N HIS A 258 -6.18 1.97 -13.73
CA HIS A 258 -6.90 1.34 -14.83
C HIS A 258 -6.00 1.21 -16.06
N MET A 259 -6.02 0.04 -16.70
CA MET A 259 -5.20 -0.26 -17.87
C MET A 259 -6.06 -0.89 -18.98
N GLU A 260 -6.14 -0.27 -20.15
CA GLU A 260 -6.78 -0.93 -21.29
C GLU A 260 -5.89 -2.05 -21.87
N PRO A 261 -6.46 -3.04 -22.58
CA PRO A 261 -5.68 -4.08 -23.25
C PRO A 261 -4.53 -3.50 -24.10
N GLY A 262 -3.32 -3.99 -23.83
CA GLY A 262 -2.12 -3.56 -24.55
C GLY A 262 -1.42 -2.32 -23.98
N TRP A 263 -2.03 -1.59 -23.05
CA TRP A 263 -1.38 -0.44 -22.42
C TRP A 263 -0.13 -0.83 -21.65
N VAL A 264 0.91 -0.01 -21.79
CA VAL A 264 2.17 -0.11 -21.05
C VAL A 264 2.45 1.24 -20.43
N LEU A 265 2.44 1.34 -19.10
CA LEU A 265 2.86 2.54 -18.40
C LEU A 265 4.39 2.63 -18.49
N ARG A 266 4.89 3.36 -19.48
CA ARG A 266 6.32 3.46 -19.78
C ARG A 266 7.02 4.32 -18.75
N VAL A 267 8.21 3.88 -18.34
CA VAL A 267 9.14 4.63 -17.51
C VAL A 267 10.52 4.41 -18.11
N ASP A 268 11.35 5.45 -18.12
CA ASP A 268 12.71 5.32 -18.62
C ASP A 268 13.47 4.25 -17.82
N GLN A 269 14.24 3.42 -18.53
CA GLN A 269 14.96 2.29 -17.92
C GLN A 269 15.88 2.75 -16.79
N ASP A 270 16.48 3.93 -16.95
CA ASP A 270 17.34 4.51 -15.95
C ASP A 270 16.63 4.73 -14.62
N ARG A 271 15.42 5.26 -14.69
CA ARG A 271 14.57 5.48 -13.54
C ARG A 271 14.02 4.18 -12.98
N LEU A 272 13.66 3.21 -13.82
CA LEU A 272 13.26 1.87 -13.36
C LEU A 272 14.36 1.26 -12.47
N PHE A 273 15.62 1.26 -12.90
CA PHE A 273 16.73 0.76 -12.08
C PHE A 273 16.94 1.57 -10.80
N LYS A 274 16.80 2.90 -10.84
CA LYS A 274 16.92 3.76 -9.64
C LYS A 274 15.79 3.56 -8.64
N ARG A 275 14.62 3.07 -9.07
CA ARG A 275 13.45 2.82 -8.23
C ARG A 275 13.34 1.37 -7.75
N LEU A 276 14.16 0.48 -8.28
CA LEU A 276 14.11 -0.95 -7.99
C LEU A 276 15.01 -1.33 -6.81
N ASN A 277 14.42 -2.01 -5.83
CA ASN A 277 15.11 -2.64 -4.71
C ASN A 277 14.72 -4.11 -4.60
N VAL A 278 15.56 -4.89 -3.93
CA VAL A 278 15.24 -6.27 -3.55
C VAL A 278 14.64 -6.27 -2.15
N CYS A 279 13.63 -7.10 -1.93
CA CYS A 279 13.01 -7.32 -0.63
C CYS A 279 12.96 -8.81 -0.27
N GLU A 280 12.92 -9.07 1.03
CA GLU A 280 12.74 -10.41 1.57
C GLU A 280 11.27 -10.86 1.44
N MET A 281 11.05 -12.14 1.20
CA MET A 281 9.72 -12.72 1.11
C MET A 281 9.13 -13.00 2.51
N CYS A 282 7.84 -12.72 2.71
CA CYS A 282 7.11 -13.06 3.93
C CYS A 282 5.81 -13.82 3.65
N LYS A 283 5.42 -14.68 4.60
CA LYS A 283 4.23 -15.53 4.47
C LYS A 283 2.92 -14.75 4.67
N PRO A 284 1.79 -15.25 4.11
CA PRO A 284 1.72 -16.23 3.04
C PRO A 284 2.44 -15.75 1.78
N TYR A 285 3.04 -16.67 1.03
CA TYR A 285 3.62 -16.35 -0.27
C TYR A 285 2.50 -16.34 -1.29
N LEU A 286 2.19 -15.15 -1.79
CA LEU A 286 1.13 -14.92 -2.74
C LEU A 286 1.70 -14.79 -4.15
N LEU A 287 2.77 -15.52 -4.51
CA LEU A 287 3.40 -15.41 -5.84
C LEU A 287 2.43 -15.76 -6.97
N ARG A 288 2.72 -15.27 -8.18
CA ARG A 288 2.01 -15.75 -9.36
C ARG A 288 2.40 -17.21 -9.64
N PRO A 289 1.55 -18.02 -10.30
CA PRO A 289 1.80 -19.46 -10.52
C PRO A 289 3.16 -19.81 -11.15
N HIS A 290 3.73 -18.90 -11.93
CA HIS A 290 5.01 -19.10 -12.63
C HIS A 290 6.23 -18.47 -11.94
N ASP A 291 6.03 -17.77 -10.82
CA ASP A 291 7.12 -17.21 -10.03
C ASP A 291 7.47 -18.14 -8.86
N SER A 292 8.77 -18.36 -8.64
CA SER A 292 9.28 -19.08 -7.48
C SER A 292 9.81 -18.10 -6.42
N GLN A 293 9.74 -18.52 -5.16
CA GLN A 293 10.38 -17.77 -4.08
C GLN A 293 11.90 -17.79 -4.28
N LEU A 294 12.52 -16.62 -4.17
CA LEU A 294 13.98 -16.49 -4.12
C LEU A 294 14.42 -16.09 -2.71
N SER A 295 15.57 -16.58 -2.30
CA SER A 295 16.31 -15.98 -1.18
C SER A 295 16.75 -14.56 -1.54
N LEU A 296 17.09 -13.77 -0.52
CA LEU A 296 17.56 -12.40 -0.72
C LEU A 296 18.80 -12.37 -1.63
N HIS A 297 19.76 -13.24 -1.38
CA HIS A 297 21.00 -13.35 -2.16
C HIS A 297 20.74 -13.74 -3.62
N GLU A 298 19.84 -14.70 -3.87
CA GLU A 298 19.48 -15.08 -5.25
C GLU A 298 18.81 -13.93 -6.00
N ALA A 299 17.90 -13.20 -5.34
CA ALA A 299 17.24 -12.06 -5.96
C ALA A 299 18.22 -10.89 -6.25
N GLU A 300 19.20 -10.66 -5.36
CA GLU A 300 20.29 -9.70 -5.60
C GLU A 300 21.18 -10.11 -6.78
N SER A 301 21.49 -11.40 -6.91
CA SER A 301 22.22 -11.94 -8.06
C SER A 301 21.45 -11.69 -9.36
N VAL A 302 20.15 -12.02 -9.40
CA VAL A 302 19.28 -11.78 -10.56
C VAL A 302 19.26 -10.30 -10.95
N LEU A 303 19.18 -9.39 -9.98
CA LEU A 303 19.21 -7.95 -10.26
C LEU A 303 20.58 -7.51 -10.81
N THR A 304 21.66 -8.07 -10.30
CA THR A 304 23.02 -7.77 -10.76
C THR A 304 23.23 -8.22 -12.19
N ASP A 305 22.82 -9.45 -12.53
CA ASP A 305 22.89 -10.00 -13.88
C ASP A 305 22.05 -9.18 -14.86
N LEU A 306 20.85 -8.76 -14.44
CA LEU A 306 19.99 -7.91 -15.25
C LEU A 306 20.64 -6.55 -15.54
N LYS A 307 21.25 -5.91 -14.53
CA LYS A 307 21.98 -4.64 -14.70
C LYS A 307 23.14 -4.79 -15.70
N ALA A 308 23.92 -5.88 -15.58
CA ALA A 308 25.02 -6.17 -16.49
C ALA A 308 24.53 -6.37 -17.93
N ARG A 309 23.50 -7.21 -18.13
CA ARG A 309 22.89 -7.48 -19.44
C ARG A 309 22.36 -6.22 -20.12
N MET A 310 21.83 -5.28 -19.35
CA MET A 310 21.26 -4.02 -19.86
C MET A 310 22.29 -2.88 -19.96
N GLY A 311 23.57 -3.13 -19.64
CA GLY A 311 24.63 -2.12 -19.69
C GLY A 311 24.47 -0.99 -18.65
N TRP A 312 23.73 -1.26 -17.57
CA TRP A 312 23.47 -0.29 -16.51
C TRP A 312 24.75 0.03 -15.71
N GLY A 313 25.14 1.30 -15.64
CA GLY A 313 26.34 1.74 -14.91
C GLY A 313 27.61 1.89 -15.76
N LEU A 314 27.63 1.42 -17.02
CA LEU A 314 28.76 1.57 -17.94
C LEU A 314 28.82 2.93 -18.65
N LYS A 315 27.79 3.79 -18.50
CA LYS A 315 27.69 5.10 -19.18
C LYS A 315 28.19 6.31 -18.36
N ARG A 316 28.99 6.12 -17.30
CA ARG A 316 29.57 7.24 -16.51
C ARG A 316 31.09 7.38 -16.64
N GLY A 317 31.61 7.18 -17.84
CA GLY A 317 32.99 7.55 -18.18
C GLY A 317 33.10 7.84 -19.67
N GLY A 318 32.98 9.11 -20.07
CA GLY A 318 32.91 9.46 -21.51
C GLY A 318 32.68 10.94 -21.82
N TRP A 319 33.60 11.81 -21.39
CA TRP A 319 34.03 13.09 -22.01
C TRP A 319 32.99 14.05 -22.64
N ARG A 320 32.84 15.23 -22.03
CA ARG A 320 33.44 16.50 -22.51
C ARG A 320 33.55 17.50 -21.38
#